data_AF-A0A959QI37-F1
#
_entry.id   AF-A0A959QI37-F1
#
_cell.length_a   1.000
_cell.length_b   1.000
_cell.length_c   1.000
_cell.angle_alpha   90.00
_cell.angle_beta   90.00
_cell.angle_gamma   90.00
#
_symmetry.space_group_name_H-M   'P 1'
#
loop_
_entity.id
_entity.type
_entity.pdbx_description
1 polymer ?
#
loop_
_entity_poly.entity_id
_entity_poly.type
_entity_poly.pdbx_seq_one_letter_code
_entity_poly.pdbx_strand_id
1 'polypeptide(L)'
;VPLIFLIIYLLSTTRAHRKSPELSDYRILKTIAAKPDCFITAHDLAEETGISVRMARKRLSSLSMYGVVHSYFSDLARSHYTLKPADNDLIFNDNPVRELTFEHLLDLFANNGFQLTVAKIIAATGMDLHSVRKAVKEFKKDKVIYSLQDYQNNKVLLLREPYRSNLATLSLPLPEKKTLDLENLASEMENRQVISSKDLAEKHQISEETAQDLLEELAKKITLKIELGEDGEKIFRL
;
A
#
# COMPACT_ATOMS: atom_id res chain seq x y z
N VAL A 1 -10.50 -38.31 -40.20
CA VAL A 1 -9.84 -38.12 -38.88
C VAL A 1 -9.18 -36.75 -38.69
N PRO A 2 -8.36 -36.19 -39.61
CA PRO A 2 -7.66 -34.91 -39.37
C PRO A 2 -8.59 -33.69 -39.31
N LEU A 3 -9.71 -33.72 -40.04
CA LEU A 3 -10.74 -32.67 -40.02
C LEU A 3 -11.45 -32.55 -38.66
N ILE A 4 -11.64 -33.67 -37.95
CA ILE A 4 -12.28 -33.66 -36.62
C ILE A 4 -11.36 -33.00 -35.60
N PHE A 5 -10.05 -33.26 -35.67
CA PHE A 5 -9.07 -32.56 -34.83
C PHE A 5 -8.99 -31.07 -35.13
N LEU A 6 -9.08 -30.66 -36.40
CA LEU A 6 -9.11 -29.24 -36.78
C LEU A 6 -10.36 -28.55 -36.26
N ILE A 7 -11.52 -29.21 -36.34
CA ILE A 7 -12.79 -28.69 -35.83
C ILE A 7 -12.77 -28.62 -34.30
N ILE A 8 -12.24 -29.63 -33.59
CA ILE A 8 -12.06 -29.59 -32.13
C ILE A 8 -11.07 -28.48 -31.73
N TYR A 9 -9.98 -28.30 -32.49
CA TYR A 9 -9.02 -27.23 -32.27
C TYR A 9 -9.67 -25.85 -32.45
N LEU A 10 -10.40 -25.63 -33.55
CA LEU A 10 -11.12 -24.38 -33.81
C LEU A 10 -12.23 -24.11 -32.78
N LEU A 11 -13.01 -25.13 -32.40
CA LEU A 11 -14.05 -25.02 -31.37
C LEU A 11 -13.47 -24.80 -29.96
N SER A 12 -12.23 -25.22 -29.70
CA SER A 12 -11.56 -24.97 -28.41
C SER A 12 -11.11 -23.50 -28.24
N THR A 13 -10.98 -22.75 -29.34
CA THR A 13 -10.53 -21.35 -29.32
C THR A 13 -11.65 -20.33 -29.15
N THR A 14 -12.93 -20.74 -29.24
CA THR A 14 -14.08 -19.83 -29.21
C THR A 14 -14.84 -19.82 -27.88
N ARG A 15 -14.20 -20.21 -26.77
CA ARG A 15 -14.75 -19.92 -25.44
C ARG A 15 -14.72 -18.40 -25.23
N ALA A 16 -15.88 -17.79 -25.46
CA ALA A 16 -16.15 -16.39 -25.19
C ALA A 16 -15.46 -15.94 -23.91
N HIS A 17 -14.45 -15.09 -24.05
CA HIS A 17 -13.92 -14.31 -22.95
C HIS A 17 -15.05 -13.38 -22.49
N ARG A 18 -15.93 -13.86 -21.61
CA ARG A 18 -16.54 -12.98 -20.62
C ARG A 18 -15.36 -12.23 -20.01
N LYS A 19 -15.35 -10.89 -20.12
CA LYS A 19 -14.36 -10.04 -19.47
C LYS A 19 -14.41 -10.39 -17.98
N SER A 20 -13.53 -11.30 -17.56
CA SER A 20 -13.38 -11.64 -16.16
C SER A 20 -12.95 -10.35 -15.47
N PRO A 21 -13.52 -10.02 -14.30
CA PRO A 21 -13.07 -8.85 -13.56
C PRO A 21 -11.55 -8.90 -13.41
N GLU A 22 -10.87 -7.80 -13.76
CA GLU A 22 -9.43 -7.72 -13.68
C GLU A 22 -9.03 -7.61 -12.21
N LEU A 23 -8.49 -8.71 -11.67
CA LEU A 23 -8.06 -8.78 -10.27
C LEU A 23 -6.66 -8.17 -10.13
N SER A 24 -6.53 -7.07 -9.39
CA SER A 24 -5.24 -6.43 -9.11
C SER A 24 -4.36 -7.29 -8.19
N ASP A 25 -3.03 -7.13 -8.31
CA ASP A 25 -2.07 -7.86 -7.47
C ASP A 25 -2.23 -7.49 -5.99
N TYR A 26 -2.50 -6.21 -5.71
CA TYR A 26 -2.90 -5.71 -4.39
C TYR A 26 -4.05 -6.52 -3.79
N ARG A 27 -5.14 -6.76 -4.55
CA ARG A 27 -6.29 -7.53 -4.04
C ARG A 27 -5.91 -8.97 -3.76
N ILE A 28 -5.05 -9.58 -4.58
CA ILE A 28 -4.54 -10.94 -4.33
C ILE A 28 -3.81 -10.99 -3.00
N LEU A 29 -2.90 -10.05 -2.73
CA LEU A 29 -2.16 -10.00 -1.46
C LEU A 29 -3.09 -9.77 -0.27
N LYS A 30 -4.08 -8.88 -0.41
CA LYS A 30 -5.10 -8.62 0.62
C LYS A 30 -5.93 -9.86 0.92
N THR A 31 -6.30 -10.63 -0.11
CA THR A 31 -6.99 -11.91 0.04
C THR A 31 -6.14 -12.95 0.78
N ILE A 32 -4.85 -13.06 0.47
CA ILE A 32 -3.95 -13.98 1.17
C ILE A 32 -3.78 -13.57 2.64
N ALA A 33 -3.58 -12.27 2.90
CA ALA A 33 -3.42 -11.73 4.25
C ALA A 33 -4.65 -11.92 5.14
N ALA A 34 -5.84 -11.98 4.54
CA ALA A 34 -7.10 -12.19 5.26
C ALA A 34 -7.33 -13.66 5.68
N LYS A 35 -6.51 -14.61 5.21
CA LYS A 35 -6.65 -16.03 5.57
C LYS A 35 -6.07 -16.30 6.95
N PRO A 36 -6.75 -17.09 7.80
CA PRO A 36 -6.27 -17.37 9.16
C PRO A 36 -4.96 -18.16 9.19
N ASP A 37 -4.72 -18.99 8.17
CA ASP A 37 -3.49 -19.75 7.98
C ASP A 37 -2.51 -19.06 7.01
N CYS A 38 -2.87 -17.90 6.46
CA CYS A 38 -2.15 -17.20 5.39
C CYS A 38 -1.89 -18.05 4.14
N PHE A 39 -2.59 -19.18 3.94
CA PHE A 39 -2.42 -20.02 2.75
C PHE A 39 -3.60 -19.86 1.80
N ILE A 40 -3.30 -19.87 0.50
CA ILE A 40 -4.31 -19.89 -0.54
C ILE A 40 -3.89 -20.81 -1.68
N THR A 41 -4.87 -21.42 -2.33
CA THR A 41 -4.65 -22.12 -3.59
C THR A 41 -5.33 -21.38 -4.74
N ALA A 42 -4.99 -21.76 -5.98
CA ALA A 42 -5.60 -21.14 -7.16
C ALA A 42 -7.13 -21.38 -7.26
N HIS A 43 -7.66 -22.42 -6.62
CA HIS A 43 -9.10 -22.66 -6.58
C HIS A 43 -9.79 -21.71 -5.60
N ASP A 44 -9.26 -21.59 -4.38
CA ASP A 44 -9.82 -20.72 -3.34
C ASP A 44 -9.79 -19.24 -3.80
N LEU A 45 -8.68 -18.81 -4.41
CA LEU A 45 -8.59 -17.45 -4.97
C LEU A 45 -9.63 -17.22 -6.08
N ALA A 46 -9.86 -18.22 -6.94
CA ALA A 46 -10.85 -18.13 -8.02
C ALA A 46 -12.28 -18.05 -7.48
N GLU A 47 -12.58 -18.83 -6.44
CA GLU A 47 -13.88 -18.83 -5.76
C GLU A 47 -14.17 -17.47 -5.11
N GLU A 48 -13.20 -16.90 -4.39
CA GLU A 48 -13.39 -15.64 -3.67
C GLU A 48 -13.45 -14.40 -4.57
N THR A 49 -12.78 -14.44 -5.72
CA THR A 49 -12.63 -13.26 -6.58
C THR A 49 -13.44 -13.35 -7.88
N GLY A 50 -14.03 -14.51 -8.17
CA GLY A 50 -14.81 -14.76 -9.38
C GLY A 50 -14.00 -14.86 -10.67
N ILE A 51 -12.66 -14.94 -10.58
CA ILE A 51 -11.81 -15.18 -11.75
C ILE A 51 -11.72 -16.66 -12.09
N SER A 52 -11.31 -17.00 -13.32
CA SER A 52 -11.06 -18.41 -13.66
C SER A 52 -9.86 -18.98 -12.88
N VAL A 53 -9.91 -20.26 -12.51
CA VAL A 53 -8.79 -21.00 -11.87
C VAL A 53 -7.49 -20.90 -12.68
N ARG A 54 -7.60 -20.89 -14.02
CA ARG A 54 -6.44 -20.70 -14.91
C ARG A 54 -5.80 -19.33 -14.72
N MET A 55 -6.61 -18.28 -14.60
CA MET A 55 -6.12 -16.92 -14.33
C MET A 55 -5.50 -16.83 -12.94
N ALA A 56 -6.18 -17.36 -11.91
CA ALA A 56 -5.67 -17.41 -10.54
C ALA A 56 -4.29 -18.09 -10.47
N ARG A 57 -4.16 -19.27 -11.10
CA ARG A 57 -2.88 -20.00 -11.19
C ARG A 57 -1.80 -19.17 -11.87
N LYS A 58 -2.11 -18.51 -13.00
CA LYS A 58 -1.15 -17.66 -13.72
C LYS A 58 -0.68 -16.48 -12.84
N ARG A 59 -1.60 -15.82 -12.14
CA ARG A 59 -1.28 -14.66 -11.28
C ARG A 59 -0.45 -15.08 -10.06
N LEU A 60 -0.87 -16.11 -9.35
CA LEU A 60 -0.12 -16.66 -8.20
C LEU A 60 1.27 -17.17 -8.59
N SER A 61 1.37 -17.89 -9.71
CA SER A 61 2.67 -18.35 -10.23
C SER A 61 3.60 -17.19 -10.60
N SER A 62 3.06 -16.12 -11.22
CA SER A 62 3.83 -14.91 -11.50
C SER A 62 4.32 -14.23 -10.22
N LEU A 63 3.44 -14.06 -9.21
CA LEU A 63 3.81 -13.46 -7.92
C LEU A 63 4.90 -14.29 -7.22
N SER A 64 4.80 -15.62 -7.25
CA SER A 64 5.78 -16.55 -6.70
C SER A 64 7.12 -16.45 -7.43
N MET A 65 7.12 -16.47 -8.76
CA MET A 65 8.33 -16.36 -9.58
C MET A 65 9.12 -15.07 -9.29
N TYR A 66 8.42 -13.98 -8.98
CA TYR A 66 9.05 -12.70 -8.64
C TYR A 66 9.32 -12.52 -7.14
N GLY A 67 9.07 -13.55 -6.33
CA GLY A 67 9.38 -13.56 -4.91
C GLY A 67 8.48 -12.67 -4.08
N VAL A 68 7.25 -12.39 -4.55
CA VAL A 68 6.22 -11.64 -3.81
C VAL A 68 5.50 -12.57 -2.82
N VAL A 69 5.27 -13.82 -3.23
CA VAL A 69 4.68 -14.86 -2.38
C VAL A 69 5.58 -16.10 -2.38
N HIS A 70 5.47 -16.94 -1.35
CA HIS A 70 6.10 -18.26 -1.35
C HIS A 70 5.14 -19.30 -1.95
N SER A 71 5.68 -20.32 -2.61
CA SER A 71 4.90 -21.44 -3.13
C SER A 71 5.35 -22.74 -2.47
N TYR A 72 4.41 -23.48 -1.93
CA TYR A 72 4.60 -24.82 -1.39
C TYR A 72 3.86 -25.83 -2.26
N PHE A 73 4.37 -27.05 -2.31
CA PHE A 73 3.71 -28.17 -2.97
C PHE A 73 3.29 -29.18 -1.91
N SER A 74 2.03 -29.58 -1.95
CA SER A 74 1.54 -30.71 -1.16
C SER A 74 1.87 -32.03 -1.83
N ASP A 75 1.77 -33.13 -1.07
CA ASP A 75 1.92 -34.50 -1.57
C ASP A 75 0.95 -34.85 -2.72
N LEU A 76 -0.16 -34.11 -2.82
CA LEU A 76 -1.17 -34.23 -3.87
C LEU A 76 -0.87 -33.36 -5.10
N ALA A 77 0.37 -32.87 -5.24
CA ALA A 77 0.82 -31.97 -6.30
C ALA A 77 -0.01 -30.67 -6.44
N ARG A 78 -0.71 -30.26 -5.37
CA ARG A 78 -1.44 -28.98 -5.32
C ARG A 78 -0.50 -27.91 -4.79
N SER A 79 -0.39 -26.80 -5.52
CA SER A 79 0.39 -25.63 -5.08
C SER A 79 -0.41 -24.78 -4.09
N HIS A 80 0.22 -24.47 -2.97
CA HIS A 80 -0.24 -23.54 -1.95
C HIS A 80 0.64 -22.30 -1.97
N TYR A 81 0.06 -21.13 -1.78
CA TYR A 81 0.75 -19.85 -1.81
C TYR A 81 0.52 -19.12 -0.50
N THR A 82 1.55 -18.43 -0.01
CA THR A 82 1.47 -17.65 1.22
C THR A 82 2.36 -16.42 1.14
N LEU A 83 2.08 -15.43 1.99
CA LEU A 83 2.97 -14.29 2.19
C LEU A 83 4.27 -14.77 2.83
N LYS A 84 5.36 -14.04 2.58
CA LYS A 84 6.63 -14.36 3.21
C LYS A 84 6.62 -13.89 4.66
N PRO A 85 7.42 -14.47 5.56
CA PRO A 85 7.47 -14.02 6.95
C PRO A 85 7.80 -12.53 7.11
N ALA A 86 8.63 -11.99 6.22
CA ALA A 86 8.96 -10.56 6.16
C ALA A 86 7.79 -9.67 5.72
N ASP A 87 6.68 -10.26 5.28
CA ASP A 87 5.49 -9.61 4.73
C ASP A 87 4.23 -9.98 5.54
N ASN A 88 4.37 -10.37 6.82
CA ASN A 88 3.22 -10.63 7.68
C ASN A 88 2.55 -9.33 8.19
N ASP A 89 3.25 -8.21 8.07
CA ASP A 89 2.86 -6.88 8.55
C ASP A 89 2.47 -5.93 7.40
N LEU A 90 1.95 -6.47 6.28
CA LEU A 90 1.57 -5.65 5.13
C LEU A 90 0.51 -4.61 5.52
N ILE A 91 0.86 -3.33 5.30
CA ILE A 91 -0.07 -2.22 5.40
C ILE A 91 -0.69 -2.00 4.01
N PHE A 92 -1.99 -2.20 3.92
CA PHE A 92 -2.74 -2.08 2.68
C PHE A 92 -3.31 -0.66 2.55
N ASN A 93 -2.85 0.07 1.54
CA ASN A 93 -3.44 1.36 1.18
C ASN A 93 -4.54 1.15 0.14
N ASP A 94 -5.76 1.56 0.46
CA ASP A 94 -6.90 1.46 -0.45
C ASP A 94 -6.87 2.51 -1.58
N ASN A 95 -5.98 3.50 -1.49
CA ASN A 95 -5.79 4.53 -2.51
C ASN A 95 -4.58 4.19 -3.40
N PRO A 96 -4.80 3.61 -4.60
CA PRO A 96 -3.71 3.21 -5.47
C PRO A 96 -2.98 4.43 -6.04
N VAL A 97 -1.66 4.41 -5.94
CA VAL A 97 -0.77 5.39 -6.55
C VAL A 97 -0.57 5.03 -8.02
N ARG A 98 -0.56 6.03 -8.90
CA ARG A 98 -0.35 5.82 -10.35
C ARG A 98 1.09 5.46 -10.69
N GLU A 99 2.04 6.05 -9.98
CA GLU A 99 3.47 5.91 -10.24
C GLU A 99 4.28 5.91 -8.93
N LEU A 100 5.30 5.06 -8.88
CA LEU A 100 6.22 5.01 -7.73
C LEU A 100 7.31 6.07 -7.92
N THR A 101 7.15 7.21 -7.29
CA THR A 101 8.15 8.28 -7.28
C THR A 101 9.27 7.99 -6.29
N PHE A 102 10.34 8.78 -6.35
CA PHE A 102 11.46 8.67 -5.43
C PHE A 102 11.04 9.00 -3.98
N GLU A 103 10.17 9.98 -3.81
CA GLU A 103 9.64 10.40 -2.50
C GLU A 103 8.84 9.27 -1.87
N HIS A 104 7.88 8.69 -2.62
CA HIS A 104 7.12 7.52 -2.16
C HIS A 104 8.03 6.37 -1.76
N LEU A 105 9.09 6.11 -2.55
CA LEU A 105 10.03 5.05 -2.25
C LEU A 105 10.74 5.29 -0.91
N LEU A 106 11.21 6.51 -0.66
CA LEU A 106 11.89 6.84 0.59
C LEU A 106 10.94 6.77 1.79
N ASP A 107 9.69 7.21 1.65
CA ASP A 107 8.68 7.10 2.72
C ASP A 107 8.40 5.64 3.08
N LEU A 108 8.29 4.79 2.07
CA LEU A 108 8.15 3.35 2.28
C LEU A 108 9.35 2.77 3.05
N PHE A 109 10.56 3.21 2.73
CA PHE A 109 11.76 2.76 3.44
C PHE A 109 11.82 3.26 4.89
N ALA A 110 11.44 4.51 5.13
CA ALA A 110 11.37 5.08 6.48
C ALA A 110 10.42 4.27 7.37
N ASN A 111 9.25 3.93 6.84
CA ASN A 111 8.21 3.20 7.57
C ASN A 111 8.48 1.70 7.73
N ASN A 112 9.48 1.14 7.05
CA ASN A 112 9.78 -0.30 7.06
C ASN A 112 11.22 -0.62 7.51
N GLY A 113 11.82 0.24 8.34
CA GLY A 113 13.14 -0.03 8.94
C GLY A 113 14.27 -0.15 7.91
N PHE A 114 14.20 0.62 6.82
CA PHE A 114 15.15 0.63 5.70
C PHE A 114 15.24 -0.67 4.90
N GLN A 115 14.25 -1.57 5.05
CA GLN A 115 14.14 -2.80 4.27
C GLN A 115 12.78 -2.86 3.59
N LEU A 116 12.75 -3.15 2.30
CA LEU A 116 11.50 -3.28 1.56
C LEU A 116 11.46 -4.56 0.74
N THR A 117 10.29 -5.16 0.65
CA THR A 117 10.00 -6.23 -0.31
C THR A 117 9.11 -5.68 -1.41
N VAL A 118 9.02 -6.40 -2.53
CA VAL A 118 8.07 -6.06 -3.60
C VAL A 118 6.62 -6.17 -3.10
N ALA A 119 6.33 -7.10 -2.19
CA ALA A 119 5.00 -7.25 -1.59
C ALA A 119 4.61 -6.02 -0.78
N LYS A 120 5.52 -5.49 0.05
CA LYS A 120 5.31 -4.24 0.82
C LYS A 120 5.02 -3.04 -0.07
N ILE A 121 5.75 -2.90 -1.18
CA ILE A 121 5.50 -1.83 -2.15
C ILE A 121 4.10 -1.99 -2.75
N ILE A 122 3.73 -3.18 -3.24
CA ILE A 122 2.40 -3.44 -3.82
C ILE A 122 1.28 -3.16 -2.81
N ALA A 123 1.43 -3.60 -1.56
CA ALA A 123 0.41 -3.39 -0.53
C ALA A 123 0.23 -1.91 -0.20
N ALA A 124 1.34 -1.17 -0.07
CA ALA A 124 1.31 0.23 0.34
C ALA A 124 0.95 1.20 -0.80
N THR A 125 1.19 0.84 -2.06
CA THR A 125 0.88 1.71 -3.21
C THR A 125 -0.30 1.24 -4.05
N GLY A 126 -0.80 0.02 -3.84
CA GLY A 126 -1.88 -0.54 -4.68
C GLY A 126 -1.47 -0.85 -6.12
N MET A 127 -0.20 -0.64 -6.50
CA MET A 127 0.30 -0.82 -7.86
C MET A 127 0.39 -2.28 -8.26
N ASP A 128 0.30 -2.56 -9.56
CA ASP A 128 0.50 -3.91 -10.08
C ASP A 128 2.00 -4.31 -10.10
N LEU A 129 2.24 -5.61 -10.13
CA LEU A 129 3.59 -6.18 -10.09
C LEU A 129 4.48 -5.69 -11.24
N HIS A 130 3.91 -5.49 -12.44
CA HIS A 130 4.71 -5.07 -13.60
C HIS A 130 5.21 -3.63 -13.41
N SER A 131 4.33 -2.73 -12.99
CA SER A 131 4.66 -1.33 -12.73
C SER A 131 5.69 -1.18 -11.61
N VAL A 132 5.51 -1.89 -10.49
CA VAL A 132 6.49 -1.89 -9.38
C VAL A 132 7.86 -2.39 -9.84
N ARG A 133 7.89 -3.47 -10.63
CA ARG A 133 9.16 -4.02 -11.13
C ARG A 133 9.89 -3.08 -12.08
N LYS A 134 9.14 -2.35 -12.92
CA LYS A 134 9.72 -1.34 -13.81
C LYS A 134 10.39 -0.25 -12.98
N ALA A 135 9.68 0.33 -12.02
CA ALA A 135 10.21 1.37 -11.14
C ALA A 135 11.42 0.88 -10.33
N VAL A 136 11.33 -0.29 -9.70
CA VAL A 136 12.46 -0.88 -8.95
C VAL A 136 13.69 -1.10 -9.84
N LYS A 137 13.51 -1.45 -11.11
CA LYS A 137 14.62 -1.61 -12.06
C LYS A 137 15.29 -0.26 -12.37
N GLU A 138 14.50 0.80 -12.52
CA GLU A 138 14.99 2.17 -12.74
C GLU A 138 15.77 2.65 -11.51
N PHE A 139 15.21 2.54 -10.30
CA PHE A 139 15.93 2.92 -9.06
C PHE A 139 17.22 2.12 -8.81
N LYS A 140 17.29 0.85 -9.24
CA LYS A 140 18.53 0.07 -9.21
C LYS A 140 19.56 0.60 -10.20
N LYS A 141 19.13 0.95 -11.42
CA LYS A 141 20.00 1.51 -12.46
C LYS A 141 20.60 2.84 -11.99
N ASP A 142 19.80 3.65 -11.33
CA ASP A 142 20.19 4.97 -10.82
C ASP A 142 20.96 4.88 -9.49
N LYS A 143 21.28 3.66 -9.02
CA LYS A 143 22.02 3.40 -7.79
C LYS A 143 21.37 4.03 -6.55
N VAL A 144 20.04 4.11 -6.53
CA VAL A 144 19.28 4.50 -5.33
C VAL A 144 19.14 3.30 -4.40
N ILE A 145 18.84 2.13 -4.96
CA ILE A 145 18.63 0.89 -4.21
C ILE A 145 19.55 -0.23 -4.70
N TYR A 146 19.71 -1.26 -3.87
CA TYR A 146 20.23 -2.56 -4.27
C TYR A 146 19.33 -3.66 -3.72
N SER A 147 19.44 -4.86 -4.29
CA SER A 147 18.73 -6.04 -3.77
C SER A 147 19.69 -7.01 -3.13
N LEU A 148 19.34 -7.46 -1.94
CA LEU A 148 19.88 -8.65 -1.33
C LEU A 148 18.92 -9.81 -1.57
N GLN A 149 19.48 -11.01 -1.71
CA GLN A 149 18.72 -12.24 -1.80
C GLN A 149 19.27 -13.21 -0.77
N ASP A 150 18.41 -13.75 0.07
CA ASP A 150 18.81 -14.80 1.00
C ASP A 150 18.80 -16.20 0.34
N TYR A 151 19.23 -17.20 1.10
CA TYR A 151 19.23 -18.60 0.68
C TYR A 151 17.82 -19.16 0.42
N GLN A 152 16.79 -18.57 1.01
CA GLN A 152 15.38 -18.92 0.82
C GLN A 152 14.74 -18.17 -0.36
N ASN A 153 15.55 -17.48 -1.18
CA ASN A 153 15.10 -16.69 -2.33
C ASN A 153 14.16 -15.52 -1.93
N ASN A 154 14.32 -15.01 -0.71
CA ASN A 154 13.71 -13.77 -0.26
C ASN A 154 14.55 -12.60 -0.77
N LYS A 155 13.91 -11.78 -1.61
CA LYS A 155 14.53 -10.60 -2.18
C LYS A 155 14.12 -9.38 -1.37
N VAL A 156 15.10 -8.80 -0.70
CA VAL A 156 14.95 -7.56 0.06
C VAL A 156 15.65 -6.44 -0.69
N LEU A 157 15.00 -5.29 -0.77
CA LEU A 157 15.52 -4.05 -1.31
C LEU A 157 16.05 -3.22 -0.16
N LEU A 158 17.21 -2.61 -0.37
CA LEU A 158 17.87 -1.72 0.57
C LEU A 158 18.27 -0.42 -0.12
N LEU A 159 18.20 0.68 0.62
CA LEU A 159 18.74 1.97 0.20
C LEU A 159 20.27 1.95 0.19
N ARG A 160 20.86 2.55 -0.83
CA ARG A 160 22.30 2.83 -0.89
C ARG A 160 22.63 4.11 -0.15
N GLU A 161 23.89 4.24 0.25
CA GLU A 161 24.43 5.55 0.63
C GLU A 161 24.50 6.47 -0.60
N PRO A 162 24.24 7.79 -0.46
CA PRO A 162 24.03 8.54 0.78
C PRO A 162 22.57 8.59 1.27
N TYR A 163 21.64 8.00 0.52
CA TYR A 163 20.20 8.12 0.77
C TYR A 163 19.77 7.54 2.12
N ARG A 164 20.46 6.49 2.58
CA ARG A 164 20.21 5.87 3.88
C ARG A 164 20.59 6.79 5.05
N SER A 165 21.76 7.42 5.00
CA SER A 165 22.24 8.30 6.08
C SER A 165 21.50 9.64 6.13
N ASN A 166 21.04 10.14 4.98
CA ASN A 166 20.40 11.46 4.87
C ASN A 166 18.87 11.40 4.85
N LEU A 167 18.25 10.31 5.29
CA LEU A 167 16.79 10.15 5.16
C LEU A 167 15.99 11.23 5.91
N ALA A 168 16.50 11.67 7.07
CA ALA A 168 15.93 12.79 7.82
C ALA A 168 16.20 14.16 7.17
N THR A 169 17.36 14.31 6.51
CA THR A 169 17.80 15.55 5.84
C THR A 169 17.14 15.74 4.47
N LEU A 170 16.81 14.64 3.79
CA LEU A 170 16.13 14.60 2.49
C LEU A 170 14.67 15.03 2.57
N SER A 171 14.18 15.43 3.76
CA SER A 171 12.93 16.15 3.99
C SER A 171 11.81 15.63 3.10
N LEU A 172 11.48 14.36 3.26
CA LEU A 172 10.18 13.92 2.81
C LEU A 172 9.18 14.61 3.72
N PRO A 173 8.14 15.27 3.18
CA PRO A 173 6.97 15.50 3.99
C PRO A 173 6.57 14.13 4.55
N LEU A 174 6.63 13.98 5.88
CA LEU A 174 6.05 12.83 6.57
C LEU A 174 4.70 12.53 5.90
N PRO A 175 4.38 11.25 5.60
CA PRO A 175 3.10 10.92 4.97
C PRO A 175 2.03 11.67 5.74
N GLU A 176 1.32 12.56 5.04
CA GLU A 176 0.37 13.49 5.61
C GLU A 176 -0.41 12.75 6.68
N LYS A 177 -0.11 13.09 7.93
CA LYS A 177 -0.69 12.48 9.09
C LYS A 177 -2.10 13.03 9.18
N LYS A 178 -2.98 12.54 8.28
CA LYS A 178 -4.36 12.98 8.07
C LYS A 178 -4.45 14.48 8.36
N THR A 179 -3.78 15.29 7.55
CA THR A 179 -3.93 16.74 7.58
C THR A 179 -5.42 16.99 7.53
N LEU A 180 -5.96 17.40 8.67
CA LEU A 180 -7.28 17.98 8.70
C LEU A 180 -7.14 19.19 7.79
N ASP A 181 -7.69 19.12 6.57
CA ASP A 181 -7.57 20.19 5.59
C ASP A 181 -7.85 21.52 6.29
N LEU A 182 -6.85 22.39 6.34
CA LEU A 182 -6.95 23.68 7.02
C LEU A 182 -8.13 24.50 6.48
N GLU A 183 -8.53 24.26 5.23
CA GLU A 183 -9.72 24.82 4.59
C GLU A 183 -11.04 24.28 5.18
N ASN A 184 -11.10 22.98 5.50
CA ASN A 184 -12.24 22.38 6.21
C ASN A 184 -12.31 22.89 7.66
N LEU A 185 -11.16 23.10 8.30
CA LEU A 185 -11.10 23.65 9.66
C LEU A 185 -11.51 25.14 9.69
N ALA A 186 -11.07 25.94 8.72
CA ALA A 186 -11.45 27.35 8.59
C ALA A 186 -12.96 27.51 8.33
N SER A 187 -13.55 26.67 7.48
CA SER A 187 -14.99 26.67 7.21
C SER A 187 -15.83 26.15 8.40
N GLU A 188 -15.30 25.23 9.20
CA GLU A 188 -15.93 24.85 10.47
C GLU A 188 -15.83 25.96 11.53
N MET A 189 -14.74 26.73 11.56
CA MET A 189 -14.58 27.89 12.45
C MET A 189 -15.53 29.04 12.12
N GLU A 190 -15.74 29.34 10.83
CA GLU A 190 -16.74 30.33 10.39
C GLU A 190 -18.15 29.99 10.89
N ASN A 191 -18.49 28.69 10.99
CA ASN A 191 -19.80 28.23 11.43
C ASN A 191 -19.98 28.18 12.95
N ARG A 192 -18.90 27.99 13.73
CA ARG A 192 -18.98 27.79 15.19
C ARG A 192 -18.53 28.98 16.02
N GLN A 193 -17.85 29.98 15.45
CA GLN A 193 -17.28 31.17 16.10
C GLN A 193 -16.25 30.91 17.23
N VAL A 194 -16.25 29.72 17.84
CA VAL A 194 -15.35 29.30 18.92
C VAL A 194 -15.02 27.81 18.77
N ILE A 195 -13.74 27.44 18.81
CA ILE A 195 -13.30 26.03 18.84
C ILE A 195 -12.21 25.87 19.92
N SER A 196 -12.36 24.86 20.78
CA SER A 196 -11.33 24.43 21.74
C SER A 196 -10.47 23.30 21.14
N SER A 197 -9.20 23.23 21.54
CA SER A 197 -8.28 22.15 21.16
C SER A 197 -8.78 20.77 21.61
N LYS A 198 -9.50 20.69 22.73
CA LYS A 198 -10.08 19.44 23.24
C LYS A 198 -11.21 18.91 22.37
N ASP A 199 -12.13 19.79 21.98
CA ASP A 199 -13.25 19.42 21.10
C ASP A 199 -12.76 18.94 19.74
N LEU A 200 -11.70 19.58 19.22
CA LEU A 200 -11.07 19.19 17.96
C LEU A 200 -10.36 17.84 18.07
N ALA A 201 -9.63 17.62 19.18
CA ALA A 201 -8.94 16.37 19.47
C ALA A 201 -9.91 15.19 19.58
N GLU A 202 -11.01 15.36 20.31
CA GLU A 202 -12.03 14.34 20.51
C GLU A 202 -12.77 14.02 19.19
N LYS A 203 -13.18 15.05 18.45
CA LYS A 203 -13.94 14.88 17.20
C LYS A 203 -13.12 14.21 16.09
N HIS A 204 -11.82 14.52 16.01
CA HIS A 204 -10.96 13.99 14.94
C HIS A 204 -10.08 12.82 15.38
N GLN A 205 -10.22 12.37 16.62
CA GLN A 205 -9.41 11.30 17.23
C GLN A 205 -7.91 11.57 17.07
N ILE A 206 -7.52 12.83 17.26
CA ILE A 206 -6.12 13.28 17.24
C ILE A 206 -5.69 13.66 18.66
N SER A 207 -4.38 13.71 18.92
CA SER A 207 -3.91 14.17 20.23
C SER A 207 -4.21 15.66 20.42
N GLU A 208 -4.48 16.05 21.67
CA GLU A 208 -4.74 17.45 22.05
C GLU A 208 -3.57 18.38 21.68
N GLU A 209 -2.34 17.88 21.76
CA GLU A 209 -1.13 18.57 21.31
C GLU A 209 -1.17 18.86 19.79
N THR A 210 -1.56 17.87 18.97
CA THR A 210 -1.68 18.06 17.51
C THR A 210 -2.85 18.98 17.16
N ALA A 211 -3.95 18.92 17.91
CA ALA A 211 -5.07 19.84 17.75
C ALA A 211 -4.69 21.29 18.07
N GLN A 212 -3.89 21.49 19.12
CA GLN A 212 -3.40 22.81 19.51
C GLN A 212 -2.43 23.38 18.46
N ASP A 213 -1.50 22.58 17.95
CA ASP A 213 -0.56 22.99 16.90
C ASP A 213 -1.29 23.46 15.63
N LEU A 214 -2.34 22.75 15.22
CA LEU A 214 -3.18 23.11 14.06
C LEU A 214 -3.92 24.44 14.26
N LEU A 215 -4.47 24.66 15.46
CA LEU A 215 -5.17 25.91 15.78
C LEU A 215 -4.21 27.10 15.89
N GLU A 216 -3.00 26.89 16.40
CA GLU A 216 -1.94 27.92 16.42
C GLU A 216 -1.42 28.24 15.01
N GLU A 217 -1.34 27.25 14.12
CA GLU A 217 -1.00 27.47 12.71
C GLU A 217 -2.10 28.24 11.97
N LEU A 218 -3.37 27.92 12.24
CA LEU A 218 -4.52 28.67 11.71
C LEU A 218 -4.57 30.10 12.24
N ALA A 219 -4.26 30.32 13.52
CA ALA A 219 -4.21 31.66 14.12
C ALA A 219 -3.11 32.55 13.53
N LYS A 220 -2.04 31.96 12.98
CA LYS A 220 -1.00 32.68 12.26
C LYS A 220 -1.42 33.04 10.83
N LYS A 221 -2.24 32.20 10.19
CA LYS A 221 -2.69 32.36 8.80
C LYS A 221 -3.95 33.23 8.67
N ILE A 222 -4.87 33.09 9.61
CA ILE A 222 -6.13 33.81 9.74
C ILE A 222 -6.04 34.56 11.07
N THR A 223 -6.35 35.84 11.11
CA THR A 223 -6.11 36.73 12.27
C THR A 223 -7.01 36.39 13.49
N LEU A 224 -6.87 35.19 14.04
CA LEU A 224 -7.66 34.69 15.17
C LEU A 224 -7.21 35.34 16.47
N LYS A 225 -8.18 35.68 17.33
CA LYS A 225 -7.92 36.10 18.71
C LYS A 225 -7.82 34.87 19.60
N ILE A 226 -6.71 34.78 20.33
CA ILE A 226 -6.49 33.75 21.34
C ILE A 226 -6.97 34.31 22.68
N GLU A 227 -7.95 33.65 23.28
CA GLU A 227 -8.43 33.95 24.64
C GLU A 227 -8.07 32.78 25.58
N LEU A 228 -7.90 33.08 26.87
CA LEU A 228 -7.77 32.06 27.90
C LEU A 228 -9.14 31.83 28.55
N GLY A 229 -9.63 30.60 28.49
CA GLY A 229 -10.85 30.16 29.17
C GLY A 229 -10.68 30.07 30.68
N GLU A 230 -11.80 29.88 31.38
CA GLU A 230 -11.87 29.87 32.86
C GLU A 230 -11.02 28.77 33.51
N ASP A 231 -10.73 27.69 32.78
CA ASP A 231 -9.91 26.55 33.21
C ASP A 231 -8.44 26.64 32.77
N GLY A 232 -8.01 27.77 32.19
CA GLY A 232 -6.65 27.97 31.65
C GLY A 232 -6.43 27.40 30.24
N GLU A 233 -7.50 26.95 29.58
CA GLU A 233 -7.46 26.43 28.20
C GLU A 233 -7.40 27.57 27.18
N LYS A 234 -6.64 27.38 26.09
CA LYS A 234 -6.60 28.34 24.98
C LYS A 234 -7.84 28.16 24.09
N ILE A 235 -8.63 29.21 23.97
CA ILE A 235 -9.81 29.28 23.12
C ILE A 235 -9.47 30.14 21.91
N PHE A 236 -9.79 29.65 20.71
CA PHE A 236 -9.54 30.35 19.45
C PHE A 236 -10.86 30.93 18.92
N ARG A 237 -10.90 32.25 18.75
CA ARG A 237 -12.05 32.98 18.19
C ARG A 237 -11.66 33.70 16.90
N LEU A 238 -12.59 33.71 15.94
CA LEU A 238 -12.48 34.49 14.71
C LEU A 238 -12.91 35.95 14.95
#